data_AF-A0A973PDD9-F1
#
_entry.id   AF-A0A973PDD9-F1
#
_cell.length_a   1.000
_cell.length_b   1.000
_cell.length_c   1.000
_cell.angle_alpha   90.00
_cell.angle_beta   90.00
_cell.angle_gamma   90.00
#
_symmetry.space_group_name_H-M   'P 1'
#
loop_
_entity.id
_entity.type
_entity.pdbx_description
1 polymer ?
#
loop_
_entity_poly.entity_id
_entity_poly.type
_entity_poly.pdbx_seq_one_letter_code
_entity_poly.pdbx_strand_id
1 'polypeptide(L)'
;LKGRAWAGKSAALAAMKPAPAVAGGVSVVDGPCPGCANDGPFCTARGCFGLQAAFDVTGLPAQITVDPAKKTFTFDGFRPRRRSLGLYLASSVLAPVPIRAKATLTGLPSKITKMSVGPFDVAGNAVQATYRIEPAATLGSLDVQADAGAVRGRVSIDPVPAAVAVQGTYGPQTRIRVTNSAPVKRLSAKVTVDGKGSGELRFGDVPATFGVDADATGGALRVPAVTYHATGGENTLDGYLGVEGGLIDPGGKLGDVSLAVRDLAADTTVRLNRDQSVDLVSRPVPTGRIEVHAGLSVDPVAPQRIQVSKDVPYTTGFLSYQVGGQFALGRSSIRDVSLAVRKLGWLKIRPGKIPFGMKAPPALGFVAPGFEGSYGRLDLGAAGVDLRPDVRFDVKLSRKLGEDVFDDSVRLGPVTTLALRRYDQRMRRIGAKQSISAAGIELACLTVDAKPGFAAGRGTNAITLRGADGPQMVSLLDPGGQVPGYAVDLLTHFMSPFPGADWRVAGVNAGKCGTSVAR
;
A
#
# COMPACT_ATOMS: atom_id res chain seq x y z
N LEU A 1 -14.95 -35.19 29.73
CA LEU A 1 -16.06 -34.71 30.56
C LEU A 1 -17.09 -34.10 29.63
N LYS A 2 -18.33 -34.59 29.65
CA LYS A 2 -19.45 -33.97 28.95
C LYS A 2 -20.42 -33.44 29.98
N GLY A 3 -20.88 -32.22 29.82
CA GLY A 3 -21.88 -31.66 30.72
C GLY A 3 -22.39 -30.31 30.27
N ARG A 4 -23.37 -29.84 31.03
CA ARG A 4 -23.96 -28.51 30.88
C ARG A 4 -23.91 -27.83 32.24
N ALA A 5 -23.66 -26.53 32.23
CA ALA A 5 -23.75 -25.68 33.40
C ALA A 5 -24.66 -24.51 33.07
N TRP A 6 -25.36 -24.00 34.07
CA TRP A 6 -26.19 -22.81 33.93
C TRP A 6 -26.14 -21.97 35.20
N ALA A 7 -26.20 -20.67 35.05
CA ALA A 7 -26.25 -19.71 36.15
C ALA A 7 -27.06 -18.50 35.68
N GLY A 8 -27.97 -17.97 36.50
CA GLY A 8 -28.82 -16.87 36.09
C GLY A 8 -30.17 -16.83 36.77
N LYS A 9 -30.97 -15.82 36.41
CA LYS A 9 -32.40 -15.81 36.72
C LYS A 9 -33.07 -17.01 36.05
N SER A 10 -33.89 -17.75 36.79
CA SER A 10 -34.59 -18.94 36.30
C SER A 10 -35.39 -18.68 35.03
N ALA A 11 -36.09 -17.56 34.96
CA ALA A 11 -36.86 -17.14 33.78
C ALA A 11 -35.98 -16.89 32.54
N ALA A 12 -34.76 -16.33 32.70
CA ALA A 12 -33.82 -16.20 31.59
C ALA A 12 -33.39 -17.59 31.10
N LEU A 13 -32.99 -18.46 32.02
CA LEU A 13 -32.51 -19.80 31.68
C LEU A 13 -33.58 -20.64 30.96
N ALA A 14 -34.86 -20.48 31.33
CA ALA A 14 -35.99 -21.14 30.69
C ALA A 14 -36.27 -20.63 29.26
N ALA A 15 -36.05 -19.34 29.00
CA ALA A 15 -36.24 -18.73 27.68
C ALA A 15 -35.03 -18.93 26.73
N MET A 16 -33.85 -19.23 27.28
CA MET A 16 -32.61 -19.37 26.52
C MET A 16 -32.56 -20.64 25.68
N LYS A 17 -32.02 -20.50 24.46
CA LYS A 17 -31.63 -21.66 23.65
C LYS A 17 -30.42 -22.36 24.28
N PRO A 18 -30.36 -23.71 24.25
CA PRO A 18 -29.20 -24.46 24.72
C PRO A 18 -27.90 -24.00 24.07
N ALA A 19 -26.85 -23.84 24.87
CA ALA A 19 -25.50 -23.65 24.37
C ALA A 19 -25.11 -24.82 23.44
N PRO A 20 -24.65 -24.57 22.20
CA PRO A 20 -24.34 -25.63 21.25
C PRO A 20 -23.19 -26.51 21.77
N ALA A 21 -23.25 -27.81 21.52
CA ALA A 21 -22.14 -28.69 21.86
C ALA A 21 -20.99 -28.48 20.85
N VAL A 22 -19.82 -28.11 21.35
CA VAL A 22 -18.60 -27.98 20.54
C VAL A 22 -17.70 -29.16 20.88
N ALA A 23 -17.39 -29.98 19.88
CA ALA A 23 -16.57 -31.17 20.07
C ALA A 23 -15.18 -30.81 20.61
N GLY A 24 -14.77 -31.49 21.69
CA GLY A 24 -13.46 -31.25 22.30
C GLY A 24 -13.34 -29.88 22.98
N GLY A 25 -14.44 -29.21 23.30
CA GLY A 25 -14.45 -27.79 23.59
C GLY A 25 -15.48 -27.31 24.60
N VAL A 26 -15.59 -25.98 24.68
CA VAL A 26 -16.54 -25.26 25.54
C VAL A 26 -17.36 -24.30 24.68
N SER A 27 -18.66 -24.26 24.96
CA SER A 27 -19.58 -23.25 24.44
C SER A 27 -20.16 -22.48 25.62
N VAL A 28 -20.22 -21.15 25.53
CA VAL A 28 -20.89 -20.29 26.52
C VAL A 28 -21.83 -19.33 25.80
N VAL A 29 -23.07 -19.27 26.26
CA VAL A 29 -24.12 -18.41 25.70
C VAL A 29 -24.81 -17.66 26.83
N ASP A 30 -25.00 -16.36 26.67
CA ASP A 30 -25.90 -15.57 27.53
C ASP A 30 -27.26 -15.34 26.86
N GLY A 31 -28.25 -14.94 27.65
CA GLY A 31 -29.54 -14.49 27.14
C GLY A 31 -30.25 -13.57 28.12
N PRO A 32 -31.10 -12.66 27.61
CA PRO A 32 -31.82 -11.70 28.43
C PRO A 32 -32.94 -12.37 29.22
N CYS A 33 -33.36 -11.69 30.30
CA CYS A 33 -34.48 -12.06 31.16
C CYS A 33 -35.65 -11.07 30.96
N PRO A 34 -36.49 -11.24 29.93
CA PRO A 34 -37.61 -10.34 29.72
C PRO A 34 -38.63 -10.48 30.87
N GLY A 35 -38.98 -9.37 31.51
CA GLY A 35 -39.98 -9.33 32.59
C GLY A 35 -39.49 -9.79 33.97
N CYS A 36 -38.18 -9.97 34.14
CA CYS A 36 -37.60 -10.39 35.42
C CYS A 36 -37.42 -9.21 36.37
N ALA A 37 -37.54 -9.47 37.68
CA ALA A 37 -37.18 -8.49 38.69
C ALA A 37 -35.71 -8.07 38.52
N ASN A 38 -35.50 -6.75 38.47
CA ASN A 38 -34.21 -6.09 38.22
C ASN A 38 -33.32 -6.04 39.47
N ASP A 39 -33.18 -7.17 40.16
CA ASP A 39 -32.49 -7.30 41.43
C ASP A 39 -31.53 -8.51 41.46
N GLY A 40 -30.46 -8.40 42.26
CA GLY A 40 -29.54 -9.49 42.52
C GLY A 40 -28.36 -9.64 41.53
N PRO A 41 -27.54 -10.70 41.69
CA PRO A 41 -26.20 -10.80 41.08
C PRO A 41 -26.20 -11.08 39.57
N PHE A 42 -27.35 -11.42 38.99
CA PHE A 42 -27.51 -11.68 37.55
C PHE A 42 -28.23 -10.55 36.82
N CYS A 43 -28.15 -9.33 37.38
CA CYS A 43 -28.68 -8.12 36.79
C CYS A 43 -27.57 -7.08 36.69
N THR A 44 -27.49 -6.44 35.53
CA THR A 44 -26.58 -5.32 35.26
C THR A 44 -27.38 -4.09 34.86
N ALA A 45 -26.72 -2.96 34.63
CA ALA A 45 -27.36 -1.79 34.03
C ALA A 45 -28.00 -2.07 32.64
N ARG A 46 -27.63 -3.17 31.97
CA ARG A 46 -28.21 -3.61 30.68
C ARG A 46 -29.36 -4.63 30.84
N GLY A 47 -29.80 -4.88 32.07
CA GLY A 47 -30.85 -5.82 32.41
C GLY A 47 -30.33 -7.11 33.03
N CYS A 48 -31.27 -8.02 33.30
CA CYS A 48 -31.00 -9.31 33.90
C CYS A 48 -30.74 -10.39 32.83
N PHE A 49 -29.94 -11.39 33.20
CA PHE A 49 -29.47 -12.39 32.26
C PHE A 49 -29.44 -13.81 32.85
N GLY A 50 -29.33 -14.77 31.95
CA GLY A 50 -28.90 -16.13 32.23
C GLY A 50 -27.68 -16.48 31.40
N LEU A 51 -26.92 -17.46 31.88
CA LEU A 51 -25.75 -18.04 31.25
C LEU A 51 -25.97 -19.54 31.13
N GLN A 52 -25.72 -20.10 29.95
CA GLN A 52 -25.64 -21.52 29.73
C GLN A 52 -24.28 -21.86 29.11
N ALA A 53 -23.66 -22.91 29.62
CA ALA A 53 -22.45 -23.47 29.07
C ALA A 53 -22.64 -24.94 28.72
N ALA A 54 -22.07 -25.36 27.61
CA ALA A 54 -21.92 -26.77 27.23
C ALA A 54 -20.44 -27.08 27.11
N PHE A 55 -19.99 -28.17 27.72
CA PHE A 55 -18.60 -28.61 27.64
C PHE A 55 -18.55 -30.07 27.18
N ASP A 56 -17.78 -30.32 26.13
CA ASP A 56 -17.35 -31.65 25.69
C ASP A 56 -15.82 -31.65 25.68
N VAL A 57 -15.24 -31.44 26.86
CA VAL A 57 -13.79 -31.33 27.01
C VAL A 57 -13.16 -32.71 27.15
N THR A 58 -12.08 -32.93 26.42
CA THR A 58 -11.42 -34.25 26.35
C THR A 58 -10.32 -34.43 27.39
N GLY A 59 -10.27 -33.52 28.36
CA GLY A 59 -9.32 -33.44 29.47
C GLY A 59 -9.53 -32.07 30.13
N LEU A 60 -9.08 -31.92 31.37
CA LEU A 60 -8.96 -30.62 32.01
C LEU A 60 -7.50 -30.45 32.43
N PRO A 61 -6.98 -29.22 32.50
CA PRO A 61 -5.75 -28.99 33.23
C PRO A 61 -5.92 -29.45 34.68
N ALA A 62 -4.86 -30.00 35.25
CA ALA A 62 -4.83 -30.42 36.66
C ALA A 62 -4.89 -29.19 37.59
N GLN A 63 -4.32 -28.06 37.15
CA GLN A 63 -4.31 -26.81 37.89
C GLN A 63 -4.42 -25.63 36.92
N ILE A 64 -5.16 -24.60 37.34
CA ILE A 64 -5.20 -23.30 36.69
C ILE A 64 -4.73 -22.28 37.71
N THR A 65 -3.70 -21.52 37.37
CA THR A 65 -3.15 -20.47 38.22
C THR A 65 -3.35 -19.13 37.51
N VAL A 66 -3.98 -18.18 38.20
CA VAL A 66 -4.13 -16.79 37.74
C VAL A 66 -3.22 -15.93 38.61
N ASP A 67 -2.23 -15.30 37.99
CA ASP A 67 -1.34 -14.34 38.64
C ASP A 67 -1.72 -12.94 38.14
N PRO A 68 -2.63 -12.22 38.83
CA PRO A 68 -3.10 -10.91 38.40
C PRO A 68 -1.99 -9.85 38.44
N ALA A 69 -1.01 -10.00 39.36
CA ALA A 69 0.12 -9.07 39.45
C ALA A 69 1.02 -9.17 38.21
N LYS A 70 1.25 -10.38 37.71
CA LYS A 70 1.99 -10.60 36.45
C LYS A 70 1.12 -10.58 35.20
N LYS A 71 -0.20 -10.46 35.34
CA LYS A 71 -1.19 -10.57 34.25
C LYS A 71 -1.01 -11.85 33.44
N THR A 72 -0.74 -12.98 34.13
CA THR A 72 -0.51 -14.28 33.48
C THR A 72 -1.51 -15.34 33.93
N PHE A 73 -1.81 -16.23 33.00
CA PHE A 73 -2.62 -17.43 33.21
C PHE A 73 -1.73 -18.64 32.94
N THR A 74 -1.69 -19.58 33.87
CA THR A 74 -0.95 -20.84 33.69
C THR A 74 -1.89 -22.03 33.85
N PHE A 75 -1.79 -22.98 32.93
CA PHE A 75 -2.53 -24.23 32.92
C PHE A 75 -1.54 -25.39 32.99
N ASP A 76 -1.62 -26.20 34.04
CA ASP A 76 -0.67 -27.29 34.28
C ASP A 76 -1.33 -28.66 34.08
N GLY A 77 -0.54 -29.63 33.61
CA GLY A 77 -0.91 -31.04 33.56
C GLY A 77 -2.06 -31.39 32.61
N PHE A 78 -2.28 -30.62 31.55
CA PHE A 78 -3.34 -30.86 30.58
C PHE A 78 -3.04 -32.08 29.68
N ARG A 79 -3.93 -33.07 29.72
CA ARG A 79 -3.83 -34.32 28.93
C ARG A 79 -5.08 -34.50 28.06
N PRO A 80 -5.13 -33.87 26.88
CA PRO A 80 -6.31 -33.96 26.04
C PRO A 80 -6.39 -35.33 25.35
N ARG A 81 -7.56 -35.98 25.41
CA ARG A 81 -7.82 -37.22 24.65
C ARG A 81 -8.04 -36.97 23.16
N ARG A 82 -8.57 -35.80 22.76
CA ARG A 82 -8.66 -35.36 21.37
C ARG A 82 -7.56 -34.36 21.07
N ARG A 83 -7.14 -34.31 19.80
CA ARG A 83 -6.09 -33.40 19.31
C ARG A 83 -6.63 -32.04 18.88
N SER A 84 -7.88 -31.72 19.23
CA SER A 84 -8.53 -30.47 18.90
C SER A 84 -9.24 -29.87 20.10
N LEU A 85 -9.29 -28.54 20.14
CA LEU A 85 -10.01 -27.74 21.13
C LEU A 85 -10.93 -26.77 20.39
N GLY A 86 -12.20 -26.75 20.77
CA GLY A 86 -13.16 -25.80 20.25
C GLY A 86 -13.61 -24.81 21.33
N LEU A 87 -13.87 -23.58 20.92
CA LEU A 87 -14.52 -22.57 21.73
C LEU A 87 -15.69 -21.98 20.94
N TYR A 88 -16.84 -21.82 21.57
CA TYR A 88 -17.92 -21.01 21.06
C TYR A 88 -18.39 -20.05 22.14
N LEU A 89 -18.58 -18.80 21.77
CA LEU A 89 -19.08 -17.75 22.65
C LEU A 89 -20.22 -17.05 21.93
N ALA A 90 -21.34 -16.83 22.60
CA ALA A 90 -22.37 -15.93 22.14
C ALA A 90 -22.84 -15.05 23.30
N SER A 91 -22.80 -13.75 23.10
CA SER A 91 -23.27 -12.78 24.09
C SER A 91 -24.17 -11.76 23.43
N SER A 92 -25.25 -11.44 24.10
CA SER A 92 -26.31 -10.51 23.73
C SER A 92 -26.61 -9.52 24.85
N VAL A 93 -26.21 -9.84 26.10
CA VAL A 93 -26.46 -8.99 27.27
C VAL A 93 -25.17 -8.48 27.91
N LEU A 94 -24.19 -9.37 28.13
CA LEU A 94 -22.93 -9.01 28.79
C LEU A 94 -22.03 -8.16 27.90
N ALA A 95 -22.03 -8.41 26.59
CA ALA A 95 -21.31 -7.62 25.62
C ALA A 95 -22.04 -6.29 25.29
N PRO A 96 -21.32 -5.19 25.02
CA PRO A 96 -21.94 -3.90 24.63
C PRO A 96 -22.72 -3.96 23.31
N VAL A 97 -22.33 -4.88 22.43
CA VAL A 97 -23.02 -5.24 21.19
C VAL A 97 -23.14 -6.75 21.13
N PRO A 98 -24.13 -7.33 20.43
CA PRO A 98 -24.21 -8.78 20.27
C PRO A 98 -22.95 -9.33 19.60
N ILE A 99 -22.34 -10.34 20.22
CA ILE A 99 -21.14 -11.02 19.76
C ILE A 99 -21.41 -12.50 19.57
N ARG A 100 -20.87 -13.08 18.50
CA ARG A 100 -20.72 -14.52 18.32
C ARG A 100 -19.29 -14.81 17.93
N ALA A 101 -18.62 -15.73 18.60
CA ALA A 101 -17.27 -16.13 18.26
C ALA A 101 -17.13 -17.65 18.30
N LYS A 102 -16.35 -18.18 17.36
CA LYS A 102 -15.98 -19.58 17.29
C LYS A 102 -14.47 -19.65 17.08
N ALA A 103 -13.77 -20.38 17.94
CA ALA A 103 -12.37 -20.72 17.72
C ALA A 103 -12.21 -22.24 17.64
N THR A 104 -11.31 -22.70 16.79
CA THR A 104 -10.95 -24.12 16.68
C THR A 104 -9.44 -24.22 16.55
N LEU A 105 -8.84 -24.93 17.50
CA LEU A 105 -7.42 -25.25 17.52
C LEU A 105 -7.26 -26.75 17.23
N THR A 106 -6.30 -27.11 16.40
CA THR A 106 -5.99 -28.51 16.04
C THR A 106 -4.53 -28.84 16.34
N GLY A 107 -4.17 -30.12 16.26
CA GLY A 107 -2.80 -30.60 16.47
C GLY A 107 -2.28 -30.44 17.90
N LEU A 108 -3.16 -30.50 18.91
CA LEU A 108 -2.73 -30.44 20.32
C LEU A 108 -1.80 -31.61 20.69
N PRO A 109 -0.72 -31.40 21.45
CA PRO A 109 0.08 -32.47 22.05
C PRO A 109 -0.76 -33.35 22.99
N SER A 110 -0.37 -34.62 23.15
CA SER A 110 -1.09 -35.60 24.01
C SER A 110 -0.91 -35.27 25.49
N LYS A 111 0.13 -34.48 25.77
CA LYS A 111 0.50 -34.04 27.11
C LYS A 111 1.07 -32.63 26.97
N ILE A 112 0.41 -31.69 27.63
CA ILE A 112 0.90 -30.33 27.87
C ILE A 112 1.16 -30.28 29.37
N THR A 113 2.44 -30.27 29.76
CA THR A 113 2.82 -30.18 31.17
C THR A 113 2.52 -28.80 31.71
N LYS A 114 2.69 -27.76 30.88
CA LYS A 114 2.43 -26.37 31.24
C LYS A 114 2.06 -25.56 30.01
N MET A 115 1.08 -24.69 30.13
CA MET A 115 0.77 -23.65 29.15
C MET A 115 0.68 -22.33 29.91
N SER A 116 1.46 -21.34 29.48
CA SER A 116 1.43 -20.00 30.04
C SER A 116 0.95 -19.02 28.97
N VAL A 117 0.00 -18.18 29.33
CA VAL A 117 -0.54 -17.12 28.49
C VAL A 117 -0.42 -15.81 29.25
N GLY A 118 0.17 -14.81 28.61
CA GLY A 118 0.57 -13.55 29.20
C GLY A 118 2.08 -13.47 29.49
N PRO A 119 2.58 -12.30 29.92
CA PRO A 119 1.79 -11.12 30.27
C PRO A 119 1.06 -10.55 29.06
N PHE A 120 -0.17 -10.07 29.30
CA PHE A 120 -0.85 -9.14 28.40
C PHE A 120 -0.74 -7.76 29.02
N ASP A 121 0.22 -6.98 28.52
CA ASP A 121 0.39 -5.62 28.99
C ASP A 121 0.03 -4.62 27.90
N VAL A 122 -0.75 -3.63 28.29
CA VAL A 122 -1.09 -2.48 27.45
C VAL A 122 -0.86 -1.27 28.32
N ALA A 123 0.26 -0.59 28.08
CA ALA A 123 0.69 0.58 28.83
C ALA A 123 0.85 1.74 27.86
N GLY A 124 -0.15 2.63 27.82
CA GLY A 124 -0.20 3.73 26.86
C GLY A 124 -0.22 3.20 25.42
N ASN A 125 0.88 3.39 24.70
CA ASN A 125 1.07 2.96 23.32
C ASN A 125 1.90 1.67 23.18
N ALA A 126 2.33 1.06 24.28
CA ALA A 126 3.08 -0.19 24.28
C ALA A 126 2.15 -1.39 24.51
N VAL A 127 2.39 -2.47 23.77
CA VAL A 127 1.70 -3.74 23.88
C VAL A 127 2.73 -4.85 24.02
N GLN A 128 2.54 -5.71 25.02
CA GLN A 128 3.28 -6.96 25.17
C GLN A 128 2.28 -8.11 25.28
N ALA A 129 2.51 -9.17 24.51
CA ALA A 129 1.73 -10.38 24.57
C ALA A 129 2.64 -11.59 24.40
N THR A 130 2.54 -12.55 25.33
CA THR A 130 3.33 -13.78 25.28
C THR A 130 2.42 -15.00 25.43
N TYR A 131 2.74 -16.11 24.77
CA TYR A 131 2.30 -17.42 25.23
C TYR A 131 3.39 -18.46 25.02
N ARG A 132 3.29 -19.55 25.77
CA ARG A 132 4.23 -20.68 25.70
C ARG A 132 3.54 -21.98 26.11
N ILE A 133 3.91 -23.07 25.45
CA ILE A 133 3.43 -24.42 25.72
C ILE A 133 4.64 -25.32 25.96
N GLU A 134 4.52 -26.18 26.97
CA GLU A 134 5.54 -27.15 27.37
C GLU A 134 4.94 -28.57 27.40
N PRO A 135 5.64 -29.59 26.87
CA PRO A 135 6.86 -29.47 26.06
C PRO A 135 6.61 -28.68 24.77
N ALA A 136 7.66 -28.00 24.29
CA ALA A 136 7.56 -27.17 23.10
C ALA A 136 7.22 -28.04 21.88
N ALA A 137 6.01 -27.88 21.36
CA ALA A 137 5.53 -28.57 20.18
C ALA A 137 4.64 -27.62 19.38
N THR A 138 5.01 -27.38 18.13
CA THR A 138 4.18 -26.63 17.18
C THR A 138 2.83 -27.34 17.08
N LEU A 139 1.75 -26.59 17.22
CA LEU A 139 0.40 -27.13 17.10
C LEU A 139 0.02 -27.23 15.61
N GLY A 140 -1.20 -27.70 15.35
CA GLY A 140 -1.77 -27.69 14.00
C GLY A 140 -2.17 -26.27 13.61
N SER A 141 -3.45 -26.07 13.33
CA SER A 141 -4.01 -24.78 12.94
C SER A 141 -4.91 -24.18 14.02
N LEU A 142 -4.97 -22.84 14.05
CA LEU A 142 -5.97 -22.07 14.80
C LEU A 142 -6.83 -21.31 13.78
N ASP A 143 -8.14 -21.52 13.82
CA ASP A 143 -9.14 -20.73 13.07
C ASP A 143 -10.07 -20.06 14.09
N VAL A 144 -10.17 -18.73 14.02
CA VAL A 144 -11.04 -17.91 14.84
C VAL A 144 -11.97 -17.14 13.92
N GLN A 145 -13.26 -17.22 14.19
CA GLN A 145 -14.31 -16.44 13.52
C GLN A 145 -15.06 -15.68 14.60
N ALA A 146 -15.32 -14.39 14.37
CA ALA A 146 -16.05 -13.56 15.33
C ALA A 146 -16.91 -12.54 14.60
N ASP A 147 -18.15 -12.41 15.03
CA ASP A 147 -19.11 -11.40 14.61
C ASP A 147 -19.46 -10.52 15.82
N ALA A 148 -19.46 -9.21 15.65
CA ALA A 148 -19.80 -8.23 16.67
C ALA A 148 -20.60 -7.09 16.04
N GLY A 149 -21.93 -7.11 16.21
CA GLY A 149 -22.83 -6.19 15.50
C GLY A 149 -22.65 -6.27 13.98
N ALA A 150 -22.19 -5.18 13.36
CA ALA A 150 -21.94 -5.07 11.92
C ALA A 150 -20.53 -5.52 11.48
N VAL A 151 -19.68 -5.97 12.42
CA VAL A 151 -18.29 -6.35 12.16
C VAL A 151 -18.15 -7.86 12.16
N ARG A 152 -17.49 -8.41 11.15
CA ARG A 152 -17.17 -9.84 11.02
C ARG A 152 -15.67 -9.99 10.83
N GLY A 153 -15.07 -10.90 11.57
CA GLY A 153 -13.65 -11.13 11.63
C GLY A 153 -13.33 -12.61 11.48
N ARG A 154 -12.26 -12.92 10.75
CA ARG A 154 -11.67 -14.26 10.70
C ARG A 154 -10.16 -14.16 10.81
N VAL A 155 -9.57 -15.02 11.63
CA VAL A 155 -8.11 -15.18 11.75
C VAL A 155 -7.79 -16.65 11.61
N SER A 156 -6.80 -16.99 10.77
CA SER A 156 -6.30 -18.35 10.61
C SER A 156 -4.77 -18.36 10.73
N ILE A 157 -4.23 -19.30 11.49
CA ILE A 157 -2.78 -19.48 11.69
C ILE A 157 -2.45 -20.96 11.48
N ASP A 158 -1.43 -21.25 10.67
CA ASP A 158 -1.01 -22.61 10.35
C ASP A 158 0.49 -22.66 9.97
N PRO A 159 1.35 -23.41 10.69
CA PRO A 159 1.07 -24.02 11.98
C PRO A 159 1.13 -22.96 13.10
N VAL A 160 0.56 -23.26 14.26
CA VAL A 160 0.63 -22.38 15.44
C VAL A 160 1.92 -22.68 16.23
N PRO A 161 2.80 -21.70 16.47
CA PRO A 161 4.03 -21.93 17.23
C PRO A 161 3.79 -22.50 18.63
N ALA A 162 4.82 -23.05 19.27
CA ALA A 162 4.72 -23.49 20.67
C ALA A 162 4.88 -22.33 21.64
N ALA A 163 5.60 -21.29 21.23
CA ALA A 163 5.73 -20.05 21.97
C ALA A 163 5.71 -18.87 21.00
N VAL A 164 5.10 -17.77 21.43
CA VAL A 164 5.10 -16.49 20.73
C VAL A 164 5.32 -15.39 21.76
N ALA A 165 6.19 -14.45 21.44
CA ALA A 165 6.32 -13.18 22.13
C ALA A 165 6.15 -12.07 21.10
N VAL A 166 5.19 -11.19 21.34
CA VAL A 166 4.97 -9.96 20.57
C VAL A 166 5.24 -8.79 21.49
N GLN A 167 6.07 -7.86 21.01
CA GLN A 167 6.32 -6.58 21.63
C GLN A 167 6.08 -5.50 20.58
N GLY A 168 5.21 -4.56 20.89
CA GLY A 168 4.84 -3.47 20.00
C GLY A 168 4.82 -2.15 20.73
N THR A 169 5.33 -1.10 20.11
CA THR A 169 5.08 0.29 20.51
C THR A 169 4.47 1.00 19.30
N TYR A 170 3.35 1.68 19.49
CA TYR A 170 2.60 2.36 18.42
C TYR A 170 2.70 3.89 18.54
N GLY A 171 2.47 4.63 17.46
CA GLY A 171 2.48 6.09 17.47
C GLY A 171 3.21 6.66 16.26
N PRO A 172 3.80 7.87 16.35
CA PRO A 172 4.58 8.46 15.26
C PRO A 172 5.73 7.55 14.81
N GLN A 173 6.30 6.79 15.74
CA GLN A 173 7.20 5.68 15.46
C GLN A 173 6.53 4.40 15.96
N THR A 174 6.33 3.46 15.04
CA THR A 174 5.79 2.14 15.33
C THR A 174 6.92 1.13 15.26
N ARG A 175 7.10 0.34 16.31
CA ARG A 175 8.09 -0.74 16.36
C ARG A 175 7.40 -2.00 16.82
N ILE A 176 7.46 -3.03 15.99
CA ILE A 176 6.91 -4.35 16.27
C ILE A 176 8.06 -5.35 16.22
N ARG A 177 8.12 -6.23 17.21
CA ARG A 177 9.05 -7.36 17.29
C ARG A 177 8.24 -8.61 17.61
N VAL A 178 8.48 -9.65 16.84
CA VAL A 178 7.79 -10.94 16.97
C VAL A 178 8.84 -12.02 17.07
N THR A 179 8.72 -12.86 18.09
CA THR A 179 9.57 -14.03 18.31
C THR A 179 8.69 -15.25 18.52
N ASN A 180 8.63 -16.09 17.50
CA ASN A 180 7.93 -17.36 17.50
C ASN A 180 8.95 -18.48 17.71
N SER A 181 8.53 -19.58 18.34
CA SER A 181 9.36 -20.77 18.49
C SER A 181 9.60 -21.52 17.17
N ALA A 182 8.80 -21.23 16.15
CA ALA A 182 8.84 -21.86 14.83
C ALA A 182 8.26 -20.91 13.77
N PRO A 183 8.65 -21.03 12.50
CA PRO A 183 8.06 -20.26 11.40
C PRO A 183 6.58 -20.62 11.19
N VAL A 184 5.82 -19.68 10.65
CA VAL A 184 4.38 -19.85 10.34
C VAL A 184 4.21 -19.91 8.83
N LYS A 185 3.65 -21.01 8.31
CA LYS A 185 3.49 -21.20 6.87
C LYS A 185 2.40 -20.32 6.29
N ARG A 186 1.32 -20.11 7.04
CA ARG A 186 0.16 -19.31 6.65
C ARG A 186 -0.41 -18.58 7.84
N LEU A 187 -0.55 -17.27 7.70
CA LEU A 187 -1.25 -16.40 8.64
C LEU A 187 -2.23 -15.57 7.82
N SER A 188 -3.52 -15.66 8.11
CA SER A 188 -4.52 -14.78 7.50
C SER A 188 -5.38 -14.11 8.54
N ALA A 189 -5.75 -12.86 8.28
CA ALA A 189 -6.72 -12.11 9.03
C ALA A 189 -7.61 -11.36 8.04
N LYS A 190 -8.92 -11.43 8.22
CA LYS A 190 -9.89 -10.69 7.42
C LYS A 190 -10.91 -10.07 8.35
N VAL A 191 -11.19 -8.79 8.14
CA VAL A 191 -12.25 -8.05 8.83
C VAL A 191 -13.18 -7.48 7.76
N THR A 192 -14.47 -7.53 8.00
CA THR A 192 -15.51 -6.97 7.14
C THR A 192 -16.47 -6.19 8.01
N VAL A 193 -16.79 -4.97 7.60
CA VAL A 193 -17.74 -4.11 8.28
C VAL A 193 -18.88 -3.81 7.32
N ASP A 194 -20.09 -4.22 7.70
CA ASP A 194 -21.27 -4.11 6.83
C ASP A 194 -21.49 -2.65 6.40
N GLY A 195 -21.63 -2.45 5.09
CA GLY A 195 -21.80 -1.12 4.49
C GLY A 195 -20.55 -0.24 4.44
N LYS A 196 -19.41 -0.68 4.98
CA LYS A 196 -18.13 0.06 4.94
C LYS A 196 -17.06 -0.63 4.12
N GLY A 197 -16.98 -1.96 4.15
CA GLY A 197 -16.06 -2.73 3.32
C GLY A 197 -15.20 -3.71 4.10
N SER A 198 -14.16 -4.23 3.45
CA SER A 198 -13.28 -5.28 3.98
C SER A 198 -11.80 -4.91 4.03
N GLY A 199 -11.10 -5.47 5.01
CA GLY A 199 -9.66 -5.43 5.16
C GLY A 199 -9.14 -6.85 5.31
N GLU A 200 -8.07 -7.19 4.60
CA GLU A 200 -7.52 -8.53 4.51
C GLU A 200 -6.00 -8.50 4.58
N LEU A 201 -5.46 -9.44 5.35
CA LEU A 201 -4.04 -9.68 5.51
C LEU A 201 -3.81 -11.18 5.31
N ARG A 202 -2.83 -11.52 4.47
CA ARG A 202 -2.39 -12.90 4.21
C ARG A 202 -0.88 -12.90 4.15
N PHE A 203 -0.24 -13.62 5.05
CA PHE A 203 1.18 -13.90 5.00
C PHE A 203 1.42 -15.39 4.80
N GLY A 204 2.43 -15.68 3.98
CA GLY A 204 2.99 -17.00 3.76
C GLY A 204 4.45 -17.02 4.19
N ASP A 205 4.91 -18.19 4.64
CA ASP A 205 6.33 -18.42 4.97
C ASP A 205 6.93 -17.35 5.91
N VAL A 206 6.17 -17.02 6.95
CA VAL A 206 6.52 -16.05 7.98
C VAL A 206 7.70 -16.58 8.80
N PRO A 207 8.79 -15.83 8.92
CA PRO A 207 9.96 -16.25 9.67
C PRO A 207 9.65 -16.41 11.16
N ALA A 208 10.46 -17.22 11.84
CA ALA A 208 10.29 -17.44 13.28
C ALA A 208 10.50 -16.15 14.08
N THR A 209 11.45 -15.31 13.69
CA THR A 209 11.73 -14.03 14.37
C THR A 209 11.85 -12.90 13.38
N PHE A 210 11.07 -11.85 13.56
CA PHE A 210 11.13 -10.66 12.72
C PHE A 210 10.73 -9.38 13.45
N GLY A 211 11.07 -8.25 12.83
CA GLY A 211 10.71 -6.93 13.27
C GLY A 211 10.26 -6.03 12.13
N VAL A 212 9.36 -5.11 12.46
CA VAL A 212 8.95 -4.01 11.59
C VAL A 212 9.12 -2.71 12.36
N ASP A 213 9.85 -1.77 11.79
CA ASP A 213 9.89 -0.38 12.24
C ASP A 213 9.17 0.47 11.17
N ALA A 214 8.27 1.35 11.59
CA ALA A 214 7.55 2.23 10.70
C ALA A 214 7.48 3.64 11.30
N ASP A 215 7.97 4.63 10.57
CA ASP A 215 7.92 6.04 10.98
C ASP A 215 6.92 6.82 10.12
N ALA A 216 6.04 7.56 10.79
CA ALA A 216 5.15 8.51 10.15
C ALA A 216 5.97 9.72 9.65
N THR A 217 6.09 9.86 8.33
CA THR A 217 6.80 10.98 7.74
C THR A 217 5.89 12.21 7.72
N GLY A 218 6.34 13.32 8.35
CA GLY A 218 5.60 14.58 8.39
C GLY A 218 5.63 15.40 7.09
N GLY A 219 5.95 14.77 5.95
CA GLY A 219 6.09 15.43 4.66
C GLY A 219 4.79 15.57 3.87
N ALA A 220 4.84 16.30 2.75
CA ALA A 220 3.71 16.43 1.82
C ALA A 220 3.33 15.10 1.16
N LEU A 221 4.29 14.17 1.04
CA LEU A 221 4.06 12.80 0.58
C LEU A 221 3.92 11.89 1.82
N ARG A 222 2.72 11.33 2.04
CA ARG A 222 2.44 10.44 3.19
C ARG A 222 2.91 9.01 2.92
N VAL A 223 4.21 8.84 2.66
CA VAL A 223 4.82 7.51 2.52
C VAL A 223 5.47 7.15 3.85
N PRO A 224 5.00 6.10 4.56
CA PRO A 224 5.66 5.67 5.78
C PRO A 224 7.07 5.20 5.44
N ALA A 225 8.06 5.62 6.23
CA ALA A 225 9.36 4.96 6.19
C ALA A 225 9.19 3.62 6.92
N VAL A 226 9.50 2.50 6.28
CA VAL A 226 9.28 1.17 6.82
C VAL A 226 10.54 0.34 6.68
N THR A 227 11.00 -0.27 7.76
CA THR A 227 12.10 -1.22 7.78
C THR A 227 11.58 -2.56 8.28
N TYR A 228 11.71 -3.59 7.44
CA TYR A 228 11.48 -4.98 7.79
C TYR A 228 12.80 -5.68 8.03
N HIS A 229 12.88 -6.45 9.12
CA HIS A 229 14.06 -7.24 9.46
C HIS A 229 13.68 -8.65 9.92
N ALA A 230 14.16 -9.69 9.23
CA ALA A 230 14.06 -11.09 9.65
C ALA A 230 15.34 -11.55 10.34
N THR A 231 15.25 -11.88 11.62
CA THR A 231 16.40 -12.38 12.40
C THR A 231 16.72 -13.81 11.97
N GLY A 232 17.94 -14.05 11.50
CA GLY A 232 18.35 -15.31 10.88
C GLY A 232 18.51 -15.24 9.36
N GLY A 233 18.14 -14.11 8.72
CA GLY A 233 18.42 -13.87 7.31
C GLY A 233 17.46 -14.59 6.33
N GLU A 234 16.30 -15.04 6.81
CA GLU A 234 15.29 -15.72 6.01
C GLU A 234 14.65 -14.76 4.99
N ASN A 235 14.63 -15.14 3.71
CA ASN A 235 14.13 -14.32 2.59
C ASN A 235 12.85 -14.91 1.99
N THR A 236 11.92 -15.32 2.85
CA THR A 236 10.80 -16.19 2.47
C THR A 236 9.44 -15.53 2.59
N LEU A 237 9.33 -14.35 3.22
CA LEU A 237 8.03 -13.80 3.55
C LEU A 237 7.26 -13.42 2.28
N ASP A 238 6.15 -14.13 2.08
CA ASP A 238 5.10 -13.77 1.15
C ASP A 238 4.01 -13.00 1.90
N GLY A 239 3.47 -11.96 1.30
CA GLY A 239 2.51 -11.09 1.98
C GLY A 239 1.51 -10.45 1.05
N TYR A 240 0.33 -10.24 1.59
CA TYR A 240 -0.74 -9.45 0.99
C TYR A 240 -1.45 -8.69 2.11
N LEU A 241 -1.61 -7.39 1.92
CA LEU A 241 -2.45 -6.51 2.72
C LEU A 241 -3.36 -5.78 1.75
N GLY A 242 -4.67 -5.88 1.93
CA GLY A 242 -5.67 -5.18 1.12
C GLY A 242 -6.71 -4.53 2.02
N VAL A 243 -7.11 -3.30 1.69
CA VAL A 243 -8.11 -2.54 2.43
C VAL A 243 -9.00 -1.79 1.45
N GLU A 244 -10.30 -2.00 1.56
CA GLU A 244 -11.28 -1.25 0.78
C GLU A 244 -11.39 0.19 1.30
N GLY A 245 -11.47 1.16 0.38
CA GLY A 245 -11.45 2.58 0.72
C GLY A 245 -12.53 2.99 1.71
N GLY A 246 -13.74 2.44 1.58
CA GLY A 246 -14.86 2.71 2.48
C GLY A 246 -14.64 2.29 3.94
N LEU A 247 -13.69 1.38 4.19
CA LEU A 247 -13.33 0.96 5.55
C LEU A 247 -12.46 2.01 6.26
N ILE A 248 -11.58 2.69 5.53
CA ILE A 248 -10.59 3.64 6.07
C ILE A 248 -11.01 5.10 5.90
N ASP A 249 -11.76 5.43 4.86
CA ASP A 249 -12.28 6.77 4.60
C ASP A 249 -13.74 6.69 4.13
N PRO A 250 -14.69 6.72 5.08
CA PRO A 250 -16.12 6.77 4.76
C PRO A 250 -16.51 7.99 3.91
N GLY A 251 -15.67 9.04 3.88
CA GLY A 251 -15.86 10.21 3.04
C GLY A 251 -15.54 9.98 1.56
N GLY A 252 -15.02 8.81 1.18
CA GLY A 252 -14.84 8.35 -0.19
C GLY A 252 -13.72 9.04 -0.97
N LYS A 253 -12.75 9.66 -0.30
CA LYS A 253 -11.59 10.28 -0.96
C LYS A 253 -10.49 9.26 -1.24
N LEU A 254 -10.36 8.24 -0.39
CA LEU A 254 -9.43 7.14 -0.60
C LEU A 254 -10.08 6.02 -1.42
N GLY A 255 -9.37 5.55 -2.45
CA GLY A 255 -9.70 4.32 -3.14
C GLY A 255 -9.26 3.09 -2.36
N ASP A 256 -9.47 1.91 -2.93
CA ASP A 256 -8.95 0.66 -2.40
C ASP A 256 -7.42 0.68 -2.43
N VAL A 257 -6.79 0.13 -1.38
CA VAL A 257 -5.34 0.05 -1.26
C VAL A 257 -4.94 -1.40 -1.09
N SER A 258 -3.94 -1.85 -1.83
CA SER A 258 -3.30 -3.13 -1.55
C SER A 258 -1.80 -3.13 -1.74
N LEU A 259 -1.12 -3.96 -0.96
CA LEU A 259 0.30 -4.25 -1.01
C LEU A 259 0.46 -5.76 -1.06
N ALA A 260 1.16 -6.27 -2.06
CA ALA A 260 1.58 -7.66 -2.14
C ALA A 260 3.10 -7.75 -2.25
N VAL A 261 3.68 -8.68 -1.49
CA VAL A 261 5.11 -8.99 -1.54
C VAL A 261 5.28 -10.48 -1.77
N ARG A 262 6.33 -10.84 -2.51
CA ARG A 262 6.73 -12.23 -2.73
C ARG A 262 8.23 -12.34 -2.55
N ASP A 263 8.66 -13.34 -1.79
CA ASP A 263 10.06 -13.58 -1.45
C ASP A 263 10.72 -12.29 -0.90
N LEU A 264 10.13 -11.69 0.15
CA LEU A 264 10.65 -10.45 0.75
C LEU A 264 12.03 -10.70 1.35
N ALA A 265 13.00 -9.86 0.97
CA ALA A 265 14.35 -9.97 1.51
C ALA A 265 14.39 -9.67 3.01
N ALA A 266 15.29 -10.35 3.72
CA ALA A 266 15.43 -10.34 5.18
C ALA A 266 15.66 -8.94 5.76
N ASP A 267 16.24 -8.02 5.00
CA ASP A 267 16.33 -6.61 5.33
C ASP A 267 15.76 -5.81 4.16
N THR A 268 14.55 -5.29 4.34
CA THR A 268 13.90 -4.44 3.33
C THR A 268 13.51 -3.11 3.95
N THR A 269 14.02 -2.02 3.36
CA THR A 269 13.77 -0.65 3.81
C THR A 269 13.08 0.16 2.72
N VAL A 270 12.04 0.88 3.08
CA VAL A 270 11.42 1.97 2.31
C VAL A 270 11.65 3.26 3.07
N ARG A 271 12.21 4.28 2.42
CA ARG A 271 12.54 5.56 3.07
C ARG A 271 12.15 6.73 2.18
N LEU A 272 11.46 7.70 2.76
CA LEU A 272 11.26 9.02 2.15
C LEU A 272 12.42 9.94 2.52
N ASN A 273 13.13 10.46 1.51
CA ASN A 273 14.22 11.40 1.69
C ASN A 273 13.72 12.84 1.78
N ARG A 274 14.61 13.75 2.20
CA ARG A 274 14.32 15.20 2.28
C ARG A 274 13.99 15.83 0.93
N ASP A 275 14.58 15.33 -0.15
CA ASP A 275 14.27 15.72 -1.54
C ASP A 275 12.99 15.05 -2.07
N GLN A 276 12.21 14.41 -1.18
CA GLN A 276 11.00 13.64 -1.47
C GLN A 276 11.20 12.43 -2.37
N SER A 277 12.44 12.05 -2.66
CA SER A 277 12.70 10.78 -3.32
C SER A 277 12.39 9.61 -2.37
N VAL A 278 11.89 8.52 -2.93
CA VAL A 278 11.61 7.28 -2.18
C VAL A 278 12.71 6.28 -2.52
N ASP A 279 13.47 5.87 -1.51
CA ASP A 279 14.43 4.78 -1.63
C ASP A 279 13.77 3.48 -1.15
N LEU A 280 13.86 2.44 -1.97
CA LEU A 280 13.54 1.06 -1.62
C LEU A 280 14.82 0.25 -1.71
N VAL A 281 15.16 -0.49 -0.67
CA VAL A 281 16.39 -1.30 -0.61
C VAL A 281 16.05 -2.67 -0.05
N SER A 282 16.58 -3.73 -0.67
CA SER A 282 16.41 -5.11 -0.25
C SER A 282 17.76 -5.81 -0.17
N ARG A 283 18.03 -6.44 0.96
CA ARG A 283 19.29 -7.12 1.30
C ARG A 283 19.03 -8.41 2.07
N PRO A 284 19.96 -9.39 2.03
CA PRO A 284 21.17 -9.41 1.19
C PRO A 284 20.89 -9.78 -0.27
N VAL A 285 19.69 -10.31 -0.56
CA VAL A 285 19.25 -10.69 -1.90
C VAL A 285 18.15 -9.75 -2.39
N PRO A 286 17.90 -9.70 -3.72
CA PRO A 286 16.77 -8.94 -4.23
C PRO A 286 15.43 -9.54 -3.78
N THR A 287 14.48 -8.71 -3.38
CA THR A 287 13.09 -9.12 -3.15
C THR A 287 12.47 -9.61 -4.47
N GLY A 288 11.77 -10.75 -4.43
CA GLY A 288 11.19 -11.38 -5.61
C GLY A 288 10.21 -10.48 -6.35
N ARG A 289 9.19 -9.98 -5.64
CA ARG A 289 8.22 -8.99 -6.14
C ARG A 289 7.67 -8.12 -5.02
N ILE A 290 7.48 -6.83 -5.32
CA ILE A 290 6.64 -5.90 -4.55
C ILE A 290 5.61 -5.32 -5.51
N GLU A 291 4.34 -5.34 -5.13
CA GLU A 291 3.22 -4.84 -5.93
C GLU A 291 2.31 -3.99 -5.05
N VAL A 292 2.04 -2.77 -5.49
CA VAL A 292 1.23 -1.78 -4.78
C VAL A 292 0.12 -1.32 -5.70
N HIS A 293 -1.10 -1.27 -5.17
CA HIS A 293 -2.26 -0.67 -5.79
C HIS A 293 -2.80 0.40 -4.85
N ALA A 294 -3.01 1.61 -5.36
CA ALA A 294 -3.58 2.70 -4.57
C ALA A 294 -4.28 3.72 -5.48
N GLY A 295 -5.36 4.30 -5.00
CA GLY A 295 -5.96 5.49 -5.63
C GLY A 295 -5.06 6.72 -5.47
N LEU A 296 -5.00 7.56 -6.51
CA LEU A 296 -4.32 8.85 -6.50
C LEU A 296 -5.35 9.96 -6.70
N SER A 297 -5.40 10.94 -5.79
CA SER A 297 -6.19 12.16 -5.95
C SER A 297 -5.27 13.37 -5.92
N VAL A 298 -5.49 14.32 -6.83
CA VAL A 298 -4.74 15.58 -6.89
C VAL A 298 -5.70 16.74 -6.67
N ASP A 299 -5.37 17.58 -5.70
CA ASP A 299 -6.12 18.80 -5.43
C ASP A 299 -5.97 19.82 -6.57
N PRO A 300 -6.97 20.70 -6.78
CA PRO A 300 -6.90 21.70 -7.82
C PRO A 300 -5.69 22.62 -7.67
N VAL A 301 -5.03 22.93 -8.79
CA VAL A 301 -3.98 23.94 -8.89
C VAL A 301 -4.57 25.15 -9.60
N ALA A 302 -4.53 26.30 -8.92
CA ALA A 302 -5.00 27.56 -9.50
C ALA A 302 -4.21 27.92 -10.76
N PRO A 303 -4.85 28.58 -11.75
CA PRO A 303 -4.17 28.90 -12.99
C PRO A 303 -2.95 29.81 -12.80
N GLN A 304 -1.83 29.43 -13.39
CA GLN A 304 -0.56 30.15 -13.33
C GLN A 304 -0.03 30.40 -14.74
N ARG A 305 0.53 31.59 -14.98
CA ARG A 305 1.22 31.89 -16.24
C ARG A 305 2.61 31.26 -16.24
N ILE A 306 2.95 30.63 -17.36
CA ILE A 306 4.27 30.07 -17.61
C ILE A 306 4.94 30.93 -18.69
N GLN A 307 6.20 31.28 -18.47
CA GLN A 307 7.03 31.88 -19.51
C GLN A 307 8.50 31.53 -19.25
N VAL A 308 9.11 30.82 -20.18
CA VAL A 308 10.54 30.54 -20.20
C VAL A 308 11.07 30.81 -21.59
N SER A 309 12.18 31.54 -21.65
CA SER A 309 12.93 31.79 -22.87
C SER A 309 14.34 31.23 -22.70
N LYS A 310 14.85 30.58 -23.74
CA LYS A 310 16.24 30.14 -23.80
C LYS A 310 16.80 30.42 -25.20
N ASP A 311 17.95 31.07 -25.24
CA ASP A 311 18.66 31.33 -26.48
C ASP A 311 19.11 30.02 -27.12
N VAL A 312 18.96 29.93 -28.44
CA VAL A 312 19.42 28.77 -29.19
C VAL A 312 20.96 28.83 -29.28
N PRO A 313 21.69 27.81 -28.78
CA PRO A 313 23.15 27.79 -28.85
C PRO A 313 23.65 27.98 -30.29
N TYR A 314 24.81 28.64 -30.44
CA TYR A 314 25.45 28.93 -31.73
C TYR A 314 24.70 29.89 -32.67
N THR A 315 23.64 30.55 -32.20
CA THR A 315 22.93 31.61 -32.95
C THR A 315 23.24 33.01 -32.45
N THR A 316 24.15 33.17 -31.48
CA THR A 316 24.52 34.47 -30.87
C THR A 316 23.30 35.33 -30.46
N GLY A 317 22.22 34.68 -30.00
CA GLY A 317 20.97 35.33 -29.59
C GLY A 317 20.06 35.76 -30.74
N PHE A 318 20.33 35.30 -31.98
CA PHE A 318 19.48 35.56 -33.13
C PHE A 318 18.18 34.74 -33.09
N LEU A 319 18.22 33.52 -32.53
CA LEU A 319 17.04 32.69 -32.31
C LEU A 319 16.86 32.44 -30.81
N SER A 320 15.65 32.67 -30.31
CA SER A 320 15.29 32.29 -28.93
C SER A 320 14.07 31.39 -28.93
N TYR A 321 14.17 30.28 -28.18
CA TYR A 321 13.09 29.35 -27.99
C TYR A 321 12.30 29.77 -26.74
N GLN A 322 11.02 30.07 -26.93
CA GLN A 322 10.13 30.53 -25.89
C GLN A 322 9.03 29.49 -25.67
N VAL A 323 8.85 29.09 -24.42
CA VAL A 323 7.73 28.26 -23.97
C VAL A 323 6.92 29.10 -23.00
N GLY A 324 5.73 29.51 -23.44
CA GLY A 324 4.78 30.30 -22.68
C GLY A 324 3.46 29.57 -22.43
N GLY A 325 2.53 30.26 -21.77
CA GLY A 325 1.14 29.85 -21.67
C GLY A 325 0.59 29.87 -20.25
N GLN A 326 -0.30 28.93 -19.95
CA GLN A 326 -1.03 28.86 -18.68
C GLN A 326 -1.14 27.41 -18.21
N PHE A 327 -0.89 27.16 -16.93
CA PHE A 327 -1.06 25.86 -16.31
C PHE A 327 -2.11 25.94 -15.21
N ALA A 328 -3.14 25.12 -15.32
CA ALA A 328 -4.11 24.86 -14.27
C ALA A 328 -4.42 23.36 -14.20
N LEU A 329 -4.86 22.92 -13.02
CA LEU A 329 -5.31 21.55 -12.81
C LEU A 329 -6.62 21.59 -12.03
N GLY A 330 -7.70 21.10 -12.63
CA GLY A 330 -8.93 20.82 -11.90
C GLY A 330 -8.74 19.62 -10.96
N ARG A 331 -9.68 19.39 -10.05
CA ARG A 331 -9.68 18.19 -9.20
C ARG A 331 -9.58 16.96 -10.10
N SER A 332 -8.56 16.15 -9.86
CA SER A 332 -8.21 15.02 -10.71
C SER A 332 -8.01 13.77 -9.86
N SER A 333 -8.35 12.60 -10.40
CA SER A 333 -8.15 11.33 -9.73
C SER A 333 -7.77 10.20 -10.69
N ILE A 334 -7.11 9.19 -10.14
CA ILE A 334 -6.91 7.89 -10.75
C ILE A 334 -7.37 6.87 -9.70
N ARG A 335 -8.37 6.06 -10.04
CA ARG A 335 -8.96 5.12 -9.09
C ARG A 335 -7.97 4.07 -8.61
N ASP A 336 -7.12 3.57 -9.50
CA ASP A 336 -6.07 2.60 -9.17
C ASP A 336 -4.79 2.93 -9.94
N VAL A 337 -3.71 3.17 -9.20
CA VAL A 337 -2.34 3.23 -9.71
C VAL A 337 -1.63 1.98 -9.23
N SER A 338 -1.26 1.12 -10.18
CA SER A 338 -0.53 -0.11 -9.90
C SER A 338 0.97 0.10 -10.14
N LEU A 339 1.80 -0.24 -9.16
CA LEU A 339 3.26 -0.30 -9.27
C LEU A 339 3.72 -1.70 -8.88
N ALA A 340 4.26 -2.46 -9.83
CA ALA A 340 4.83 -3.78 -9.58
C ALA A 340 6.32 -3.82 -9.93
N VAL A 341 7.17 -4.09 -8.94
CA VAL A 341 8.63 -4.20 -9.09
C VAL A 341 9.05 -5.65 -8.85
N ARG A 342 9.88 -6.21 -9.75
CA ARG A 342 10.41 -7.58 -9.67
C ARG A 342 11.92 -7.58 -9.53
N LYS A 343 12.45 -8.56 -8.76
CA LYS A 343 13.88 -8.70 -8.46
C LYS A 343 14.48 -7.39 -7.93
N LEU A 344 13.83 -6.77 -6.95
CA LEU A 344 14.22 -5.49 -6.39
C LEU A 344 15.45 -5.66 -5.49
N GLY A 345 16.61 -5.14 -5.88
CA GLY A 345 17.77 -4.99 -4.99
C GLY A 345 17.81 -3.59 -4.38
N TRP A 346 17.72 -2.55 -5.22
CA TRP A 346 17.45 -1.19 -4.77
C TRP A 346 16.74 -0.40 -5.87
N LEU A 347 15.90 0.55 -5.47
CA LEU A 347 15.17 1.43 -6.36
C LEU A 347 15.03 2.80 -5.70
N LYS A 348 15.44 3.84 -6.41
CA LYS A 348 15.21 5.23 -6.06
C LYS A 348 14.18 5.81 -7.02
N ILE A 349 13.05 6.23 -6.48
CA ILE A 349 11.99 6.95 -7.20
C ILE A 349 12.16 8.43 -6.89
N ARG A 350 12.43 9.24 -7.91
CA ARG A 350 12.63 10.69 -7.79
C ARG A 350 11.41 11.43 -8.34
N PRO A 351 10.81 12.37 -7.61
CA PRO A 351 9.85 13.27 -8.22
C PRO A 351 10.55 14.12 -9.29
N GLY A 352 9.88 14.37 -10.41
CA GLY A 352 10.32 15.33 -11.40
C GLY A 352 10.40 16.76 -10.83
N LYS A 353 11.21 17.60 -11.46
CA LYS A 353 11.30 19.02 -11.10
C LYS A 353 9.98 19.71 -11.44
N ILE A 354 9.56 20.64 -10.59
CA ILE A 354 8.49 21.57 -10.94
C ILE A 354 9.06 22.53 -12.00
N PRO A 355 8.55 22.50 -13.24
CA PRO A 355 9.14 23.29 -14.31
C PRO A 355 8.73 24.76 -14.17
N PHE A 356 9.46 25.64 -14.85
CA PHE A 356 9.09 27.04 -15.08
C PHE A 356 8.89 27.91 -13.81
N GLY A 357 9.44 27.51 -12.66
CA GLY A 357 9.32 28.27 -11.41
C GLY A 357 7.89 28.34 -10.86
N MET A 358 6.99 27.44 -11.29
CA MET A 358 5.60 27.41 -10.83
C MET A 358 5.51 27.17 -9.33
N LYS A 359 4.53 27.81 -8.68
CA LYS A 359 4.14 27.49 -7.30
C LYS A 359 3.20 26.28 -7.34
N ALA A 360 3.78 25.09 -7.27
CA ALA A 360 3.04 23.84 -7.24
C ALA A 360 3.41 23.01 -6.00
N PRO A 361 2.49 22.17 -5.49
CA PRO A 361 2.83 21.21 -4.46
C PRO A 361 3.95 20.30 -5.00
N PRO A 362 4.99 19.98 -4.20
CA PRO A 362 6.08 19.11 -4.63
C PRO A 362 5.63 17.75 -5.17
N ALA A 363 4.47 17.25 -4.69
CA ALA A 363 3.83 16.03 -5.18
C ALA A 363 3.52 16.05 -6.69
N LEU A 364 3.37 17.24 -7.30
CA LEU A 364 3.20 17.37 -8.76
C LEU A 364 4.39 16.77 -9.51
N GLY A 365 5.60 16.72 -8.94
CA GLY A 365 6.75 16.06 -9.56
C GLY A 365 6.51 14.57 -9.88
N PHE A 366 5.59 13.89 -9.18
CA PHE A 366 5.25 12.48 -9.44
C PHE A 366 4.38 12.26 -10.68
N VAL A 367 3.99 13.31 -11.41
CA VAL A 367 3.43 13.16 -12.78
C VAL A 367 4.51 12.80 -13.80
N ALA A 368 5.78 13.04 -13.45
CA ALA A 368 6.92 12.75 -14.31
C ALA A 368 8.07 12.10 -13.51
N PRO A 369 7.84 10.94 -12.86
CA PRO A 369 8.81 10.37 -11.92
C PRO A 369 10.02 9.76 -12.64
N GLY A 370 11.19 9.90 -12.02
CA GLY A 370 12.43 9.23 -12.41
C GLY A 370 12.65 7.95 -11.59
N PHE A 371 13.14 6.89 -12.24
CA PHE A 371 13.45 5.60 -11.66
C PHE A 371 14.91 5.27 -11.90
N GLU A 372 15.63 4.96 -10.83
CA GLU A 372 17.05 4.62 -10.84
C GLU A 372 17.26 3.44 -9.89
N GLY A 373 17.95 2.38 -10.30
CA GLY A 373 18.09 1.23 -9.41
C GLY A 373 18.64 -0.05 -10.01
N SER A 374 18.81 -1.03 -9.12
CA SER A 374 18.99 -2.44 -9.46
C SER A 374 17.67 -3.17 -9.24
N TYR A 375 16.93 -3.36 -10.34
CA TYR A 375 15.69 -4.13 -10.38
C TYR A 375 15.56 -4.83 -11.74
N GLY A 376 14.86 -5.96 -11.78
CA GLY A 376 14.66 -6.70 -13.03
C GLY A 376 13.66 -6.01 -13.96
N ARG A 377 12.47 -5.74 -13.43
CA ARG A 377 11.33 -5.17 -14.18
C ARG A 377 10.46 -4.34 -13.25
N LEU A 378 9.96 -3.21 -13.76
CA LEU A 378 8.99 -2.37 -13.08
C LEU A 378 7.82 -2.12 -14.03
N ASP A 379 6.62 -2.49 -13.63
CA ASP A 379 5.39 -2.25 -14.36
C ASP A 379 4.59 -1.15 -13.64
N LEU A 380 4.19 -0.13 -14.38
CA LEU A 380 3.29 0.93 -13.94
C LEU A 380 1.99 0.82 -14.70
N GLY A 381 0.87 0.97 -14.01
CA GLY A 381 -0.46 0.92 -14.57
C GLY A 381 -1.37 1.95 -13.91
N ALA A 382 -2.40 2.36 -14.63
CA ALA A 382 -3.46 3.24 -14.15
C ALA A 382 -4.83 2.70 -14.60
N ALA A 383 -5.84 2.80 -13.75
CA ALA A 383 -7.22 2.49 -14.09
C ALA A 383 -8.18 3.51 -13.45
N GLY A 384 -9.32 3.75 -14.10
CA GLY A 384 -10.30 4.75 -13.67
C GLY A 384 -9.71 6.16 -13.60
N VAL A 385 -9.06 6.58 -14.69
CA VAL A 385 -8.45 7.91 -14.82
C VAL A 385 -9.55 8.95 -15.03
N ASP A 386 -9.53 10.05 -14.27
CA ASP A 386 -10.28 11.30 -14.46
C ASP A 386 -9.32 12.45 -14.17
N LEU A 387 -8.49 12.81 -15.15
CA LEU A 387 -7.64 14.00 -15.04
C LEU A 387 -8.33 15.18 -15.69
N ARG A 388 -8.24 16.35 -15.05
CA ARG A 388 -8.83 17.59 -15.53
C ARG A 388 -7.76 18.68 -15.69
N PRO A 389 -6.70 18.46 -16.47
CA PRO A 389 -5.77 19.53 -16.77
C PRO A 389 -6.47 20.60 -17.61
N ASP A 390 -6.14 21.85 -17.36
CA ASP A 390 -6.44 22.97 -18.25
C ASP A 390 -5.13 23.71 -18.46
N VAL A 391 -4.34 23.16 -19.39
CA VAL A 391 -2.99 23.64 -19.65
C VAL A 391 -2.90 24.07 -21.10
N ARG A 392 -2.47 25.31 -21.30
CA ARG A 392 -2.14 25.89 -22.60
C ARG A 392 -0.64 26.09 -22.65
N PHE A 393 0.00 25.50 -23.65
CA PHE A 393 1.41 25.70 -23.96
C PHE A 393 1.53 26.41 -25.30
N ASP A 394 2.16 27.57 -25.29
CA ASP A 394 2.51 28.31 -26.49
C ASP A 394 4.01 28.12 -26.71
N VAL A 395 4.39 27.50 -27.82
CA VAL A 395 5.77 27.17 -28.18
C VAL A 395 6.19 28.03 -29.35
N LYS A 396 7.15 28.92 -29.12
CA LYS A 396 7.64 29.86 -30.13
C LYS A 396 9.13 29.71 -30.35
N LEU A 397 9.56 29.77 -31.61
CA LEU A 397 10.95 29.99 -31.97
C LEU A 397 11.03 31.38 -32.59
N SER A 398 11.44 32.36 -31.80
CA SER A 398 11.47 33.78 -32.21
C SER A 398 12.80 34.16 -32.84
N ARG A 399 12.78 35.12 -33.77
CA ARG A 399 13.97 35.80 -34.31
C ARG A 399 14.18 37.13 -33.60
N LYS A 400 15.44 37.57 -33.50
CA LYS A 400 15.77 38.91 -33.02
C LYS A 400 15.21 40.03 -33.93
N LEU A 401 15.02 39.74 -35.22
CA LEU A 401 14.46 40.65 -36.23
C LEU A 401 13.53 39.85 -37.17
N GLY A 402 12.28 40.30 -37.32
CA GLY A 402 11.26 39.67 -38.19
C GLY A 402 10.22 38.83 -37.45
N GLU A 403 9.33 38.16 -38.20
CA GLU A 403 8.31 37.26 -37.66
C GLU A 403 8.91 35.99 -37.03
N ASP A 404 8.15 35.39 -36.10
CA ASP A 404 8.52 34.14 -35.43
C ASP A 404 8.71 33.01 -36.46
N VAL A 405 9.75 32.20 -36.25
CA VAL A 405 10.12 31.07 -37.11
C VAL A 405 9.14 29.91 -36.98
N PHE A 406 8.57 29.78 -35.79
CA PHE A 406 7.62 28.75 -35.42
C PHE A 406 6.76 29.31 -34.30
N ASP A 407 5.45 29.13 -34.41
CA ASP A 407 4.49 29.42 -33.35
C ASP A 407 3.46 28.29 -33.37
N ASP A 408 3.37 27.55 -32.26
CA ASP A 408 2.37 26.51 -32.08
C ASP A 408 1.74 26.64 -30.69
N SER A 409 0.43 26.40 -30.61
CA SER A 409 -0.34 26.51 -29.39
C SER A 409 -1.05 25.19 -29.13
N VAL A 410 -0.70 24.57 -28.01
CA VAL A 410 -1.16 23.24 -27.62
C VAL A 410 -2.03 23.38 -26.37
N ARG A 411 -3.19 22.72 -26.36
CA ARG A 411 -4.08 22.65 -25.20
C ARG A 411 -4.23 21.22 -24.71
N LEU A 412 -3.98 21.01 -23.43
CA LEU A 412 -4.27 19.78 -22.70
C LEU A 412 -5.60 19.97 -21.96
N GLY A 413 -6.60 19.15 -22.29
CA GLY A 413 -7.92 19.16 -21.68
C GLY A 413 -8.19 17.91 -20.83
N PRO A 414 -9.42 17.77 -20.29
CA PRO A 414 -9.81 16.61 -19.49
C PRO A 414 -9.62 15.28 -20.22
N VAL A 415 -9.21 14.25 -19.48
CA VAL A 415 -9.00 12.89 -20.00
C VAL A 415 -9.36 11.77 -19.06
N THR A 416 -9.75 10.65 -19.68
CA THR A 416 -10.06 9.39 -19.03
C THR A 416 -9.05 8.27 -19.34
N THR A 417 -7.98 8.58 -20.07
CA THR A 417 -6.89 7.66 -20.42
C THR A 417 -5.55 8.37 -20.38
N LEU A 418 -4.48 7.61 -20.15
CA LEU A 418 -3.09 8.06 -20.18
C LEU A 418 -2.35 7.33 -21.29
N ALA A 419 -1.50 8.05 -22.02
CA ALA A 419 -0.58 7.46 -23.00
C ALA A 419 0.84 7.47 -22.41
N LEU A 420 1.14 6.55 -21.51
CA LEU A 420 2.40 6.59 -20.76
C LEU A 420 3.62 6.55 -21.68
N ARG A 421 4.55 7.49 -21.45
CA ARG A 421 5.79 7.64 -22.23
C ARG A 421 7.00 7.36 -21.35
N ARG A 422 7.99 6.64 -21.90
CA ARG A 422 9.28 6.35 -21.25
C ARG A 422 10.38 7.14 -21.91
N TYR A 423 11.26 7.69 -21.09
CA TYR A 423 12.47 8.41 -21.48
C TYR A 423 13.70 7.77 -20.85
N ASP A 424 14.81 7.77 -21.57
CA ASP A 424 16.11 7.30 -21.09
C ASP A 424 17.16 8.43 -21.09
N GLN A 425 18.30 8.23 -20.43
CA GLN A 425 19.36 9.23 -20.31
C GLN A 425 20.16 9.46 -21.61
N ARG A 426 19.67 9.03 -22.78
CA ARG A 426 20.33 9.25 -24.07
C ARG A 426 19.76 10.51 -24.73
N MET A 427 20.62 11.23 -25.46
CA MET A 427 20.15 12.30 -26.35
C MET A 427 19.36 11.66 -27.49
N ARG A 428 18.09 12.04 -27.64
CA ARG A 428 17.22 11.58 -28.71
C ARG A 428 16.44 12.73 -29.32
N ARG A 429 16.12 12.60 -30.59
CA ARG A 429 15.34 13.60 -31.34
C ARG A 429 13.92 13.71 -30.78
N ILE A 430 13.49 14.93 -30.57
CA ILE A 430 12.09 15.29 -30.29
C ILE A 430 11.35 15.30 -31.64
N GLY A 431 10.24 14.58 -31.74
CA GLY A 431 9.63 14.13 -33.00
C GLY A 431 9.11 15.17 -34.01
N ALA A 432 9.28 16.47 -33.80
CA ALA A 432 8.88 17.50 -34.77
C ALA A 432 10.09 18.10 -35.48
N LYS A 433 10.16 17.95 -36.81
CA LYS A 433 11.01 18.82 -37.65
C LYS A 433 10.34 20.19 -37.68
N GLN A 434 11.02 21.21 -37.20
CA GLN A 434 10.50 22.58 -37.23
C GLN A 434 10.95 23.23 -38.54
N SER A 435 10.00 23.48 -39.45
CA SER A 435 10.25 24.20 -40.70
C SER A 435 10.40 25.68 -40.41
N ILE A 436 11.56 26.23 -40.75
CA ILE A 436 11.86 27.65 -40.72
C ILE A 436 11.37 28.25 -42.03
N SER A 437 10.34 29.09 -42.00
CA SER A 437 9.89 29.85 -43.18
C SER A 437 10.19 31.33 -43.05
N ALA A 438 10.27 32.04 -44.18
CA ALA A 438 10.24 33.50 -44.23
C ALA A 438 9.58 33.93 -45.54
N ALA A 439 8.64 34.88 -45.47
CA ALA A 439 7.93 35.39 -46.64
C ALA A 439 7.34 34.27 -47.54
N GLY A 440 6.83 33.18 -46.93
CA GLY A 440 6.25 32.03 -47.65
C GLY A 440 7.25 31.02 -48.22
N ILE A 441 8.56 31.19 -47.99
CA ILE A 441 9.61 30.27 -48.48
C ILE A 441 10.18 29.46 -47.29
N GLU A 442 10.20 28.13 -47.38
CA GLU A 442 10.90 27.25 -46.43
C GLU A 442 12.42 27.40 -46.59
N LEU A 443 13.07 27.99 -45.58
CA LEU A 443 14.50 28.29 -45.57
C LEU A 443 15.33 27.15 -44.98
N ALA A 444 14.85 26.52 -43.91
CA ALA A 444 15.60 25.46 -43.24
C ALA A 444 14.72 24.55 -42.38
N CYS A 445 15.25 23.40 -41.98
CA CYS A 445 14.61 22.48 -41.05
C CYS A 445 15.47 22.26 -39.83
N LEU A 446 14.87 22.54 -38.67
CA LEU A 446 15.49 22.45 -37.37
C LEU A 446 14.99 21.20 -36.65
N THR A 447 15.92 20.43 -36.09
CA THR A 447 15.59 19.32 -35.20
C THR A 447 16.16 19.56 -33.81
N VAL A 448 15.34 19.34 -32.79
CA VAL A 448 15.75 19.42 -31.39
C VAL A 448 16.00 18.00 -30.87
N ASP A 449 17.14 17.80 -30.23
CA ASP A 449 17.42 16.61 -29.44
C ASP A 449 17.35 16.97 -27.95
N ALA A 450 16.83 16.06 -27.12
CA ALA A 450 16.81 16.23 -25.67
C ALA A 450 17.27 14.97 -24.93
N LYS A 451 17.78 15.21 -23.72
CA LYS A 451 18.13 14.23 -22.70
C LYS A 451 17.42 14.63 -21.39
N PRO A 452 16.61 13.77 -20.75
CA PRO A 452 16.29 12.42 -21.20
C PRO A 452 15.44 12.43 -22.48
N GLY A 453 15.74 11.50 -23.39
CA GLY A 453 15.13 11.42 -24.71
C GLY A 453 14.01 10.38 -24.75
N PHE A 454 12.99 10.60 -25.58
CA PHE A 454 11.87 9.67 -25.73
C PHE A 454 12.35 8.30 -26.26
N ALA A 455 12.17 7.26 -25.45
CA ALA A 455 12.65 5.91 -25.76
C ALA A 455 11.55 5.01 -26.30
N ALA A 456 10.34 5.09 -25.73
CA ALA A 456 9.18 4.32 -26.17
C ALA A 456 7.88 4.84 -25.52
N GLY A 457 6.76 4.67 -26.22
CA GLY A 457 5.40 4.74 -25.68
C GLY A 457 4.60 3.64 -26.38
N ARG A 458 4.14 2.63 -25.64
CA ARG A 458 3.51 1.44 -26.25
C ARG A 458 2.27 0.92 -25.54
N GLY A 459 1.77 1.60 -24.50
CA GLY A 459 0.60 1.15 -23.75
C GLY A 459 -0.35 2.29 -23.39
N THR A 460 -1.64 2.06 -23.62
CA THR A 460 -2.69 2.86 -22.97
C THR A 460 -2.69 2.48 -21.50
N ASN A 461 -2.58 3.49 -20.62
CA ASN A 461 -2.59 3.39 -19.17
C ASN A 461 -1.48 2.54 -18.52
N ALA A 462 -0.55 1.95 -19.27
CA ALA A 462 0.48 1.07 -18.70
C ALA A 462 1.83 1.21 -19.40
N ILE A 463 2.91 1.04 -18.63
CA ILE A 463 4.28 1.05 -19.13
C ILE A 463 5.20 0.14 -18.33
N THR A 464 6.19 -0.45 -19.00
CA THR A 464 7.19 -1.32 -18.39
C THR A 464 8.58 -0.69 -18.51
N LEU A 465 9.32 -0.69 -17.40
CA LEU A 465 10.71 -0.30 -17.30
C LEU A 465 11.58 -1.53 -16.97
N ARG A 466 12.83 -1.50 -17.43
CA ARG A 466 13.84 -2.52 -17.09
C ARG A 466 15.01 -1.84 -16.40
N GLY A 467 15.43 -2.31 -15.22
CA GLY A 467 16.56 -1.68 -14.53
C GLY A 467 17.86 -1.74 -15.32
N ALA A 468 18.03 -2.78 -16.14
CA ALA A 468 19.17 -2.92 -17.06
C ALA A 468 19.29 -1.80 -18.12
N ASP A 469 18.20 -1.06 -18.40
CA ASP A 469 18.22 0.07 -19.34
C ASP A 469 18.77 1.36 -18.69
N GLY A 470 19.13 1.31 -17.39
CA GLY A 470 19.66 2.43 -16.63
C GLY A 470 18.57 3.38 -16.10
N PRO A 471 18.95 4.61 -15.69
CA PRO A 471 18.00 5.60 -15.20
C PRO A 471 16.97 5.96 -16.28
N GLN A 472 15.70 5.87 -15.90
CA GLN A 472 14.56 6.08 -16.80
C GLN A 472 13.58 7.05 -16.17
N MET A 473 12.82 7.76 -16.99
CA MET A 473 11.76 8.65 -16.56
C MET A 473 10.46 8.23 -17.23
N VAL A 474 9.35 8.33 -16.51
CA VAL A 474 8.00 8.11 -17.08
C VAL A 474 7.26 9.42 -17.07
N SER A 475 6.53 9.72 -18.15
CA SER A 475 5.59 10.83 -18.20
C SER A 475 4.16 10.30 -18.14
N LEU A 476 3.41 10.76 -17.14
CA LEU A 476 1.97 10.58 -17.01
C LEU A 476 1.20 11.76 -17.64
N LEU A 477 1.90 12.67 -18.33
CA LEU A 477 1.36 13.94 -18.85
C LEU A 477 0.69 13.82 -20.22
N ASP A 478 0.88 12.71 -20.93
CA ASP A 478 0.28 12.49 -22.26
C ASP A 478 -1.18 12.04 -22.08
N PRO A 479 -2.15 12.91 -22.35
CA PRO A 479 -3.55 12.64 -22.05
C PRO A 479 -4.15 11.94 -23.26
N GLY A 480 -3.82 10.65 -23.43
CA GLY A 480 -4.36 9.81 -24.49
C GLY A 480 -3.99 10.26 -25.92
N GLY A 481 -2.88 10.98 -26.11
CA GLY A 481 -2.44 11.44 -27.43
C GLY A 481 -3.16 12.67 -27.96
N GLN A 482 -3.87 13.44 -27.12
CA GLN A 482 -4.56 14.68 -27.55
C GLN A 482 -3.60 15.76 -28.08
N VAL A 483 -2.33 15.72 -27.69
CA VAL A 483 -1.34 16.72 -28.03
C VAL A 483 -0.21 16.13 -28.87
N PRO A 484 0.46 16.94 -29.71
CA PRO A 484 1.63 16.48 -30.42
C PRO A 484 2.68 15.93 -29.46
N GLY A 485 3.21 14.73 -29.72
CA GLY A 485 4.15 14.06 -28.82
C GLY A 485 5.41 14.89 -28.50
N TYR A 486 5.81 15.77 -29.43
CA TYR A 486 6.95 16.68 -29.23
C TYR A 486 6.74 17.64 -28.04
N ALA A 487 5.50 18.10 -27.80
CA ALA A 487 5.19 19.01 -26.70
C ALA A 487 5.30 18.30 -25.35
N VAL A 488 4.83 17.05 -25.28
CA VAL A 488 4.97 16.19 -24.10
C VAL A 488 6.44 15.88 -23.81
N ASP A 489 7.22 15.60 -24.86
CA ASP A 489 8.65 15.31 -24.74
C ASP A 489 9.44 16.52 -24.20
N LEU A 490 9.14 17.73 -24.69
CA LEU A 490 9.73 18.98 -24.19
C LEU A 490 9.36 19.25 -22.73
N LEU A 491 8.08 19.14 -22.39
CA LEU A 491 7.61 19.36 -21.02
C LEU A 491 8.26 18.36 -20.06
N THR A 492 8.28 17.08 -20.42
CA THR A 492 8.90 16.02 -19.62
C THR A 492 10.40 16.28 -19.44
N HIS A 493 11.09 16.77 -20.47
CA HIS A 493 12.49 17.16 -20.37
C HIS A 493 12.73 18.24 -19.30
N PHE A 494 11.93 19.31 -19.28
CA PHE A 494 12.03 20.36 -18.24
C PHE A 494 11.74 19.84 -16.82
N MET A 495 10.96 18.77 -16.72
CA MET A 495 10.64 18.10 -15.46
C MET A 495 11.68 17.05 -15.04
N SER A 496 12.73 16.82 -15.83
CA SER A 496 13.70 15.76 -15.54
C SER A 496 14.37 15.93 -14.17
N PRO A 497 14.31 14.92 -13.29
CA PRO A 497 15.00 14.95 -12.00
C PRO A 497 16.49 14.60 -12.11
N PHE A 498 16.95 14.14 -13.28
CA PHE A 498 18.32 13.68 -13.46
C PHE A 498 19.29 14.84 -13.74
N PRO A 499 20.52 14.77 -13.20
CA PRO A 499 21.57 15.73 -13.54
C PRO A 499 21.95 15.59 -15.02
N GLY A 500 22.36 16.71 -15.65
CA GLY A 500 22.74 16.70 -17.06
C GLY A 500 21.57 16.50 -18.02
N ALA A 501 20.34 16.83 -17.59
CA ALA A 501 19.26 17.08 -18.52
C ALA A 501 19.66 18.26 -19.41
N ASP A 502 19.78 17.99 -20.71
CA ASP A 502 20.18 18.98 -21.69
C ASP A 502 19.38 18.81 -22.97
N TRP A 503 19.31 19.86 -23.77
CA TRP A 503 18.72 19.82 -25.09
C TRP A 503 19.59 20.64 -26.04
N ARG A 504 19.67 20.21 -27.29
CA ARG A 504 20.46 20.89 -28.31
C ARG A 504 19.71 20.90 -29.63
N VAL A 505 19.98 21.91 -30.43
CA VAL A 505 19.63 21.88 -31.85
C VAL A 505 20.62 20.97 -32.55
N ALA A 506 20.13 19.85 -33.09
CA ALA A 506 20.96 18.78 -33.61
C ALA A 506 21.17 18.84 -35.14
N GLY A 507 20.45 19.72 -35.84
CA GLY A 507 20.62 19.92 -37.27
C GLY A 507 19.83 21.12 -37.78
N VAL A 508 20.46 21.86 -38.71
CA VAL A 508 19.84 22.90 -39.53
C VAL A 508 20.16 22.52 -40.98
N ASN A 509 19.19 21.95 -41.68
CA ASN A 509 19.34 21.66 -43.11
C ASN A 509 18.71 22.81 -43.89
N ALA A 510 19.45 23.42 -44.82
CA ALA A 510 18.87 24.40 -45.74
C ALA A 510 17.87 23.72 -46.69
N GLY A 511 16.72 24.36 -46.92
CA GLY A 511 15.66 23.87 -47.80
C GLY A 511 14.51 23.12 -47.10
N LYS A 512 13.67 22.45 -47.91
CA LYS A 512 12.39 21.88 -47.47
C LYS A 512 12.52 20.74 -46.47
N CYS A 513 11.57 20.62 -45.56
CA CYS A 513 11.50 19.50 -44.62
C CYS A 513 11.11 18.24 -45.38
N GLY A 514 12.11 17.41 -45.75
CA GLY A 514 11.85 16.14 -46.41
C GLY A 514 10.82 15.31 -45.64
N THR A 515 9.77 14.87 -46.34
CA THR A 515 8.74 13.96 -45.83
C THR A 515 9.38 12.61 -45.52
N SER A 516 9.73 12.38 -44.26
CA SER A 516 10.11 11.06 -43.78
C SER A 516 9.03 10.57 -42.83
N VAL A 517 8.27 9.59 -43.32
CA VAL A 517 7.26 8.79 -42.63
C VAL A 517 7.74 8.41 -41.22
N ALA A 518 6.89 8.65 -40.22
CA ALA A 518 7.08 8.17 -38.87
C ALA A 518 7.27 6.64 -38.87
N ARG A 519 8.34 6.16 -38.23
CA ARG A 519 8.50 4.76 -37.83
C ARG A 519 8.81 4.70 -36.35
#